data_AF-A0A643FSG0-F1
#
_entry.id   AF-A0A643FSG0-F1
#
_cell.length_a   1.000
_cell.length_b   1.000
_cell.length_c   1.000
_cell.angle_alpha   90.00
_cell.angle_beta   90.00
_cell.angle_gamma   90.00
#
_symmetry.space_group_name_H-M   'P 1'
#
loop_
_entity.id
_entity.type
_entity.pdbx_description
1 polymer ?
#
loop_
_entity_poly.entity_id
_entity_poly.type
_entity_poly.pdbx_seq_one_letter_code
_entity_poly.pdbx_strand_id
1 'polypeptide(L)'
;MLDSIEKDLAADAAMFASGEAWIEAHLTPAGWVYGSYKEEDAAPVLMPSPDESVLTVRRHYIVSGAAAPRRLSEIRTTRADSAREIIRLLEAYGEPHFNIRTRQVPRVPGVTF
;
A
#
# COMPACT_ATOMS: atom_id res chain seq x y z
N MET A 1 -24.46 -4.86 -22.44
CA MET A 1 -24.09 -3.71 -21.56
C MET A 1 -23.36 -4.18 -20.30
N LEU A 2 -23.58 -5.42 -19.83
CA LEU A 2 -22.74 -6.06 -18.80
C LEU A 2 -21.33 -6.41 -19.31
N ASP A 3 -21.19 -6.83 -20.57
CA ASP A 3 -19.88 -7.18 -21.17
C ASP A 3 -18.84 -6.05 -21.14
N SER A 4 -19.26 -4.79 -21.17
CA SER A 4 -18.34 -3.64 -21.17
C SER A 4 -17.74 -3.41 -19.79
N ILE A 5 -18.52 -3.60 -18.73
CA ILE A 5 -18.07 -3.40 -17.34
C ILE A 5 -17.05 -4.48 -16.96
N GLU A 6 -17.29 -5.74 -17.35
CA GLU A 6 -16.37 -6.84 -17.06
C GLU A 6 -15.06 -6.70 -17.85
N LYS A 7 -15.13 -6.18 -19.08
CA LYS A 7 -13.94 -5.87 -19.89
C LYS A 7 -13.12 -4.73 -19.33
N ASP A 8 -13.77 -3.67 -18.85
CA ASP A 8 -13.10 -2.54 -18.21
C ASP A 8 -12.45 -2.97 -16.89
N LEU A 9 -13.12 -3.82 -16.10
CA LEU A 9 -12.56 -4.37 -14.86
C LEU A 9 -11.35 -5.29 -15.13
N ALA A 10 -11.40 -6.09 -16.20
CA ALA A 10 -10.30 -6.95 -16.61
C ALA A 10 -9.13 -6.16 -17.23
N ALA A 11 -9.43 -5.08 -17.95
CA ALA A 11 -8.42 -4.17 -18.49
C ALA A 11 -7.74 -3.36 -17.37
N ASP A 12 -8.49 -2.87 -16.40
CA ASP A 12 -7.97 -2.24 -15.18
C ASP A 12 -7.11 -3.24 -14.40
N ALA A 13 -7.59 -4.47 -14.18
CA ALA A 13 -6.83 -5.54 -13.53
C ALA A 13 -5.53 -5.91 -14.27
N ALA A 14 -5.56 -5.94 -15.62
CA ALA A 14 -4.38 -6.21 -16.43
C ALA A 14 -3.41 -5.01 -16.49
N MET A 15 -3.93 -3.79 -16.43
CA MET A 15 -3.15 -2.55 -16.31
C MET A 15 -2.48 -2.44 -14.94
N PHE A 16 -3.08 -2.99 -13.87
CA PHE A 16 -2.42 -3.21 -12.57
C PHE A 16 -1.38 -4.33 -12.61
N ALA A 17 -1.50 -5.31 -13.50
CA ALA A 17 -0.56 -6.43 -13.51
C ALA A 17 0.85 -6.06 -14.05
N SER A 18 0.94 -5.08 -14.96
CA SER A 18 2.19 -4.71 -15.65
C SER A 18 2.55 -3.24 -15.39
N GLY A 19 3.30 -2.99 -14.32
CA GLY A 19 3.77 -1.65 -13.92
C GLY A 19 3.15 -1.08 -12.64
N GLU A 20 2.38 -1.87 -11.89
CA GLU A 20 1.84 -1.41 -10.61
C GLU A 20 2.91 -1.41 -9.52
N ALA A 21 3.10 -0.22 -8.95
CA ALA A 21 3.80 -0.03 -7.69
C ALA A 21 2.80 0.10 -6.54
N TRP A 22 3.08 -0.54 -5.42
CA TRP A 22 2.25 -0.44 -4.23
C TRP A 22 3.07 -0.52 -2.95
N ILE A 23 2.50 -0.02 -1.87
CA ILE A 23 3.12 -0.02 -0.54
C ILE A 23 2.06 -0.20 0.51
N GLU A 24 2.41 -0.92 1.57
CA GLU A 24 1.58 -1.13 2.74
C GLU A 24 2.11 -0.38 3.96
N ALA A 25 1.19 0.02 4.82
CA ALA A 25 1.48 0.45 6.17
C ALA A 25 0.45 -0.15 7.13
N HIS A 26 0.92 -0.53 8.31
CA HIS A 26 0.14 -1.10 9.38
C HIS A 26 0.05 -0.10 10.54
N LEU A 27 -1.16 0.22 10.95
CA LEU A 27 -1.44 0.99 12.15
C LEU A 27 -1.40 0.04 13.35
N THR A 28 -0.49 0.31 14.26
CA THR A 28 -0.32 -0.39 15.54
C THR A 28 -0.53 0.59 16.70
N PRO A 29 -0.68 0.10 17.95
CA PRO A 29 -0.68 0.98 19.12
C PRO A 29 0.55 1.89 19.23
N ALA A 30 1.70 1.44 18.72
CA ALA A 30 2.96 2.19 18.68
C ALA A 30 3.07 3.17 17.50
N GLY A 31 2.11 3.18 16.57
CA GLY A 31 2.08 4.03 15.39
C GLY A 31 2.12 3.27 14.06
N TRP A 32 2.49 3.98 13.00
CA TRP A 32 2.55 3.43 11.63
C TRP A 32 3.86 2.67 11.38
N VAL A 33 3.73 1.44 10.89
CA VAL A 33 4.84 0.57 10.50
C VAL A 33 4.74 0.25 9.02
N TYR A 34 5.82 0.39 8.26
CA TYR A 34 5.83 0.00 6.85
C TYR A 34 5.73 -1.53 6.72
N GLY A 35 4.89 -1.95 5.77
CA GLY A 35 4.66 -3.35 5.44
C GLY A 35 5.27 -3.74 4.11
N SER A 36 4.63 -4.70 3.45
CA SER A 36 5.05 -5.18 2.13
C SER A 36 4.98 -4.04 1.09
N TYR A 37 5.77 -4.16 0.02
CA TYR A 37 5.73 -3.22 -1.08
C TYR A 37 6.14 -3.88 -2.41
N LYS A 38 5.82 -3.21 -3.51
CA LYS A 38 6.23 -3.56 -4.88
C LYS A 38 6.58 -2.28 -5.64
N GLU A 39 7.69 -2.29 -6.36
CA GLU A 39 8.02 -1.23 -7.33
C GLU A 39 7.60 -1.66 -8.74
N GLU A 40 7.42 -0.70 -9.65
CA GLU A 40 6.88 -0.89 -11.03
C GLU A 40 7.48 -2.11 -11.76
N ASP A 41 8.81 -2.26 -11.68
CA ASP A 41 9.59 -3.30 -12.38
C ASP A 41 10.33 -4.25 -11.43
N ALA A 42 9.90 -4.34 -10.16
CA ALA A 42 10.54 -5.19 -9.16
C ALA A 42 9.61 -6.30 -8.65
N ALA A 43 10.23 -7.39 -8.21
CA ALA A 43 9.52 -8.38 -7.41
C ALA A 43 9.03 -7.75 -6.10
N PRO A 44 7.84 -8.13 -5.62
CA PRO A 44 7.33 -7.62 -4.35
C PRO A 44 8.22 -8.05 -3.18
N VAL A 45 8.46 -7.14 -2.27
CA VAL A 45 9.08 -7.42 -0.96
C VAL A 45 7.95 -7.66 0.03
N LEU A 46 7.86 -8.90 0.52
CA LEU A 46 6.83 -9.33 1.45
C LEU A 46 7.35 -9.27 2.88
N MET A 47 6.60 -8.58 3.74
CA MET A 47 6.91 -8.45 5.16
C MET A 47 5.71 -8.94 5.97
N PRO A 48 5.93 -9.65 7.10
CA PRO A 48 4.84 -10.05 7.96
C PRO A 48 4.18 -8.82 8.59
N SER A 49 2.85 -8.78 8.56
CA SER A 49 2.08 -7.78 9.31
C SER A 49 2.33 -7.96 10.81
N PRO A 50 2.51 -6.88 11.59
CA PRO A 50 2.56 -6.96 13.04
C PRO A 50 1.27 -7.55 13.63
N ASP A 51 1.39 -8.43 14.64
CA ASP A 51 0.23 -9.09 15.29
C ASP A 51 -0.74 -8.11 15.96
N GLU A 52 -0.20 -6.96 16.38
CA GLU A 52 -0.94 -5.85 16.98
C GLU A 52 -1.53 -4.89 15.95
N SER A 53 -1.36 -5.15 14.65
CA SER A 53 -1.94 -4.28 13.62
C SER A 53 -3.47 -4.30 13.68
N VAL A 54 -4.06 -3.11 13.72
CA VAL A 54 -5.52 -2.91 13.75
C VAL A 54 -6.07 -2.42 12.43
N LEU A 55 -5.24 -1.76 11.62
CA LEU A 55 -5.57 -1.29 10.28
C LEU A 55 -4.36 -1.48 9.37
N THR A 56 -4.56 -2.07 8.21
CA THR A 56 -3.58 -2.10 7.12
C THR A 56 -4.08 -1.22 5.99
N VAL A 57 -3.23 -0.34 5.49
CA VAL A 57 -3.49 0.52 4.35
C VAL A 57 -2.54 0.14 3.23
N ARG A 58 -3.07 -0.32 2.11
CA ARG A 58 -2.30 -0.57 0.88
C ARG A 58 -2.63 0.51 -0.14
N ARG A 59 -1.61 1.21 -0.63
CA ARG A 59 -1.79 2.28 -1.63
C ARG A 59 -1.10 1.89 -2.93
N HIS A 60 -1.86 1.92 -4.03
CA HIS A 60 -1.36 1.65 -5.38
C HIS A 60 -1.05 2.96 -6.10
N TYR A 61 0.00 2.93 -6.92
CA TYR A 61 0.47 4.05 -7.71
C TYR A 61 0.65 3.62 -9.15
N ILE A 62 0.33 4.54 -10.04
CA ILE A 62 0.92 4.53 -11.37
C ILE A 62 2.24 5.29 -11.28
N VAL A 63 3.31 4.58 -11.61
CA VAL A 63 4.59 5.19 -11.98
C VAL A 63 4.61 5.14 -13.51
N SER A 64 4.94 6.25 -14.16
CA SER A 64 5.01 6.32 -15.62
C SER A 64 6.08 7.33 -16.01
N GLY A 65 7.26 6.81 -16.35
CA GLY A 65 8.40 7.61 -16.79
C GLY A 65 8.89 8.64 -15.75
N ALA A 66 9.25 9.84 -16.22
CA ALA A 66 9.79 10.92 -15.39
C ALA A 66 8.72 11.70 -14.58
N ALA A 67 7.45 11.30 -14.67
CA ALA A 67 6.38 11.94 -13.95
C ALA A 67 6.38 11.53 -12.48
N ALA A 68 5.90 12.42 -11.62
CA ALA A 68 5.65 12.09 -10.23
C ALA A 68 4.67 10.92 -10.10
N PRO A 69 4.90 9.97 -9.16
CA PRO A 69 3.96 8.88 -8.96
C PRO A 69 2.60 9.43 -8.56
N ARG A 70 1.54 8.93 -9.21
CA ARG A 70 0.16 9.35 -8.96
C ARG A 70 -0.55 8.26 -8.19
N ARG A 71 -1.17 8.61 -7.06
CA ARG A 71 -2.03 7.69 -6.30
C ARG A 71 -3.19 7.26 -7.18
N LEU A 72 -3.36 5.95 -7.32
CA LEU A 72 -4.46 5.37 -8.09
C LEU A 72 -5.58 4.89 -7.18
N SER A 73 -5.26 4.05 -6.19
CA SER A 73 -6.24 3.50 -5.26
C SER A 73 -5.64 3.30 -3.87
N GLU A 74 -6.53 3.14 -2.90
CA GLU A 74 -6.18 2.78 -1.53
C GLU A 74 -7.16 1.73 -1.03
N ILE A 75 -6.60 0.64 -0.50
CA ILE A 75 -7.35 -0.45 0.13
C ILE A 75 -7.07 -0.40 1.62
N ARG A 76 -8.12 -0.45 2.44
CA ARG A 76 -8.04 -0.48 3.89
C ARG A 76 -8.61 -1.78 4.42
N THR A 77 -7.81 -2.51 5.20
CA THR A 77 -8.19 -3.76 5.84
C THR A 77 -8.13 -3.59 7.35
N THR A 78 -9.27 -3.70 8.02
CA THR A 78 -9.37 -3.52 9.48
C THR A 78 -9.40 -4.87 10.19
N ARG A 79 -8.83 -4.91 11.39
CA ARG A 79 -9.05 -6.02 12.32
C ARG A 79 -10.47 -5.96 12.87
N ALA A 80 -11.08 -7.12 13.07
CA ALA A 80 -12.40 -7.22 13.71
C ALA A 80 -12.41 -6.51 15.06
N ASP A 81 -13.54 -5.89 15.39
CA ASP A 81 -13.81 -5.21 16.67
C ASP A 81 -12.85 -4.06 17.04
N SER A 82 -11.99 -3.63 16.12
CA SER A 82 -10.96 -2.62 16.38
C SER A 82 -11.40 -1.19 16.01
N ALA A 83 -12.66 -0.96 15.64
CA ALA A 83 -13.13 0.32 15.10
C ALA A 83 -12.84 1.52 16.02
N ARG A 84 -13.12 1.40 17.32
CA ARG A 84 -12.85 2.47 18.29
C ARG A 84 -11.36 2.72 18.50
N GLU A 85 -10.57 1.66 18.44
CA GLU A 85 -9.12 1.74 18.58
C GLU A 85 -8.50 2.41 17.35
N ILE A 86 -8.93 2.03 16.15
CA ILE A 86 -8.52 2.65 14.89
C ILE A 86 -8.80 4.14 14.91
N ILE A 87 -10.00 4.58 15.31
CA ILE A 87 -10.34 6.01 15.38
C ILE A 87 -9.36 6.75 16.29
N ARG A 88 -9.14 6.24 17.53
CA ARG A 88 -8.21 6.87 18.48
C ARG A 88 -6.77 6.93 17.95
N LEU A 89 -6.31 5.88 17.30
CA LEU A 89 -4.95 5.81 16.76
C LEU A 89 -4.79 6.72 15.53
N LEU A 90 -5.81 6.86 14.70
CA LEU A 90 -5.82 7.81 13.59
C LEU A 90 -5.87 9.27 14.09
N GLU A 91 -6.58 9.55 15.19
CA GLU A 91 -6.53 10.87 15.84
C GLU A 91 -5.12 11.17 16.39
N ALA A 92 -4.43 10.17 16.93
CA ALA A 92 -3.10 10.32 17.52
C ALA A 92 -1.98 10.42 16.48
N TYR A 93 -2.02 9.58 15.44
CA TYR A 93 -0.92 9.40 14.49
C TYR A 93 -1.23 9.90 13.08
N GLY A 94 -2.48 10.27 12.81
CA GLY A 94 -2.93 10.69 11.49
C GLY A 94 -2.94 9.58 10.45
N GLU A 95 -3.00 9.99 9.19
CA GLU A 95 -2.96 9.11 8.02
C GLU A 95 -1.54 8.59 7.74
N PRO A 96 -1.38 7.41 7.10
CA PRO A 96 -0.06 6.88 6.80
C PRO A 96 0.64 7.75 5.75
N HIS A 97 1.88 8.13 6.05
CA HIS A 97 2.74 8.85 5.13
C HIS A 97 3.51 7.84 4.26
N PHE A 98 3.18 7.79 2.98
CA PHE A 98 3.90 6.97 2.01
C PHE A 98 4.82 7.85 1.18
N ASN A 99 6.14 7.77 1.41
CA ASN A 99 7.09 8.56 0.64
C ASN A 99 7.52 7.82 -0.64
N ILE A 100 6.66 7.88 -1.64
CA ILE A 100 6.85 7.28 -2.97
C ILE A 100 7.95 7.90 -3.84
N ARG A 101 8.42 9.12 -3.51
CA ARG A 101 9.46 9.81 -4.31
C ARG A 101 10.86 9.64 -3.76
N THR A 102 10.99 9.24 -2.52
CA THR A 102 12.29 8.90 -1.96
C THR A 102 12.49 7.41 -2.10
N ARG A 103 13.69 7.00 -2.51
CA ARG A 103 14.26 5.66 -2.27
C ARG A 103 14.37 5.31 -0.76
N GLN A 104 13.55 5.93 0.10
CA GLN A 104 13.42 5.74 1.54
C GLN A 104 12.10 5.01 1.88
N VAL A 105 11.68 4.04 1.07
CA VAL A 105 11.22 2.82 1.73
C VAL A 105 12.44 2.36 2.53
N PRO A 106 12.36 2.15 3.86
CA PRO A 106 13.50 1.70 4.63
C PRO A 106 14.03 0.44 3.96
N ARG A 107 15.13 0.55 3.22
CA ARG A 107 15.81 -0.62 2.67
C ARG A 107 16.23 -1.41 3.90
N VAL A 108 15.57 -2.54 4.14
CA VAL A 108 16.00 -3.48 5.17
C VAL A 108 17.50 -3.72 4.91
N PRO A 109 18.39 -3.36 5.84
CA PRO A 109 19.82 -3.55 5.63
C PRO A 109 20.07 -5.05 5.49
N GLY A 110 20.40 -5.53 4.28
CA GLY A 110 20.72 -6.94 4.08
C GLY A 110 20.36 -7.56 2.73
N VAL A 111 19.63 -6.89 1.84
CA VAL A 111 19.36 -7.40 0.49
C VAL A 111 20.23 -6.67 -0.52
N THR A 112 21.33 -7.31 -0.92
CA THR A 112 22.20 -6.90 -2.03
C THR A 112 21.52 -7.31 -3.34
N PHE A 113 21.33 -6.34 -4.25
CA PHE A 113 21.02 -6.61 -5.66
C PHE A 113 22.32 -6.79 -6.44
#